data_AF-A0A6V7I926-F1
#
_entry.id   AF-A0A6V7I926-F1
#
_cell.length_a   1.000
_cell.length_b   1.000
_cell.length_c   1.000
_cell.angle_alpha   90.00
_cell.angle_beta   90.00
_cell.angle_gamma   90.00
#
_symmetry.space_group_name_H-M   'P 1'
#
loop_
_entity.id
_entity.type
_entity.pdbx_description
1 polymer ?
#
loop_
_entity_poly.entity_id
_entity_poly.type
_entity_poly.pdbx_seq_one_letter_code
_entity_poly.pdbx_strand_id
1 'polypeptide(L)'
;MMKLKAPTWTRHDLQEAIEAVVRQKMRFTQAASKYGIPKGTLYDNILGKSKRMMILEEAGLNSIEEKAVLEFCCDITVSPYNRRTKKSLNSVLNFVERLKRKRDPDFLFTGLSGFRWWWAFCKKHSIVSLYFSDADDTYNESLP
;
A
#
# COMPACT_ATOMS: atom_id res chain seq x y z
N MET A 1 -25.05 -23.26 19.64
CA MET A 1 -25.45 -22.39 18.51
C MET A 1 -24.72 -21.06 18.67
N MET A 2 -23.61 -20.83 17.95
CA MET A 2 -22.91 -19.54 18.02
C MET A 2 -23.70 -18.51 17.20
N LYS A 3 -24.33 -17.54 17.87
CA LYS A 3 -24.94 -16.40 17.21
C LYS A 3 -23.82 -15.58 16.56
N LEU A 4 -23.76 -15.57 15.22
CA LEU A 4 -22.96 -14.60 14.49
C LEU A 4 -23.48 -13.21 14.87
N LYS A 5 -22.75 -12.50 15.74
CA LYS A 5 -23.05 -11.09 16.03
C LYS A 5 -22.95 -10.33 14.71
N ALA A 6 -23.97 -9.52 14.42
CA ALA A 6 -23.92 -8.61 13.29
C ALA A 6 -22.64 -7.77 13.38
N PRO A 7 -21.97 -7.49 12.25
CA PRO A 7 -20.82 -6.59 12.24
C PRO A 7 -21.22 -5.25 12.86
N THR A 8 -20.39 -4.73 13.75
CA THR A 8 -20.58 -3.39 14.32
C THR A 8 -20.16 -2.28 13.34
N TRP A 9 -19.49 -2.65 12.25
CA TRP A 9 -19.03 -1.76 11.19
C TRP A 9 -19.97 -1.81 9.99
N THR A 10 -20.13 -0.67 9.34
CA THR A 10 -20.94 -0.48 8.13
C THR A 10 -20.10 -0.61 6.86
N ARG A 11 -20.76 -0.63 5.70
CA ARG A 11 -20.05 -0.55 4.40
C ARG A 11 -19.27 0.76 4.25
N HIS A 12 -19.77 1.85 4.83
CA HIS A 12 -19.12 3.15 4.79
C HIS A 12 -17.80 3.11 5.59
N ASP A 13 -17.83 2.55 6.80
CA ASP A 13 -16.62 2.36 7.63
C ASP A 13 -15.55 1.54 6.89
N LEU A 14 -15.97 0.49 6.18
CA LEU A 14 -15.06 -0.32 5.36
C LEU A 14 -14.43 0.50 4.23
N GLN A 15 -15.22 1.32 3.54
CA GLN A 15 -14.71 2.17 2.46
C GLN A 15 -13.72 3.21 2.99
N GLU A 16 -14.03 3.88 4.11
CA GLU A 16 -13.14 4.84 4.75
C GLU A 16 -11.84 4.20 5.26
N ALA A 17 -11.94 3.00 5.82
CA ALA A 17 -10.78 2.23 6.26
C ALA A 17 -9.86 1.85 5.08
N ILE A 18 -10.44 1.42 3.96
CA ILE A 18 -9.70 1.12 2.72
C ILE A 18 -9.00 2.37 2.22
N GLU A 19 -9.72 3.49 2.13
CA GLU A 19 -9.18 4.75 1.64
C GLU A 19 -8.04 5.26 2.52
N ALA A 20 -8.20 5.22 3.84
CA ALA A 20 -7.17 5.64 4.79
C ALA A 20 -5.87 4.83 4.63
N VAL A 21 -5.97 3.51 4.40
CA VAL A 21 -4.80 2.65 4.16
C VAL A 21 -4.17 2.93 2.80
N VAL A 22 -4.97 3.00 1.74
CA VAL A 22 -4.49 3.16 0.36
C VAL A 22 -3.84 4.52 0.14
N ARG A 23 -4.37 5.57 0.79
CA ARG A 23 -3.78 6.92 0.80
C ARG A 23 -2.62 7.09 1.78
N GLN A 24 -2.17 6.00 2.41
CA GLN A 24 -1.08 6.00 3.40
C GLN A 24 -1.32 6.97 4.58
N LYS A 25 -2.59 7.18 4.94
CA LYS A 25 -3.02 7.92 6.14
C LYS A 25 -3.13 7.04 7.38
N MET A 26 -3.12 5.71 7.23
CA MET A 26 -3.15 4.73 8.33
C MET A 26 -2.47 3.42 7.92
N ARG A 27 -1.85 2.73 8.90
CA ARG A 27 -1.49 1.32 8.73
C ARG A 27 -2.73 0.43 8.82
N PHE A 28 -2.66 -0.76 8.24
CA PHE A 28 -3.73 -1.77 8.33
C PHE A 28 -4.26 -1.97 9.75
N THR A 29 -3.36 -2.11 10.72
CA THR A 29 -3.73 -2.36 12.13
C THR A 29 -4.43 -1.16 12.76
N GLN A 30 -4.00 0.06 12.42
CA GLN A 30 -4.61 1.30 12.91
C GLN A 30 -6.01 1.48 12.33
N ALA A 31 -6.17 1.34 11.00
CA ALA A 31 -7.47 1.43 10.35
C ALA A 31 -8.43 0.34 10.85
N ALA A 32 -7.99 -0.92 10.91
CA ALA A 32 -8.81 -2.01 11.43
C ALA A 32 -9.33 -1.73 12.85
N SER A 33 -8.47 -1.20 13.73
CA SER A 33 -8.87 -0.83 15.09
C SER A 33 -9.81 0.37 15.13
N LYS A 34 -9.51 1.45 14.38
CA LYS A 34 -10.30 2.68 14.37
C LYS A 34 -11.74 2.45 13.91
N TYR A 35 -11.92 1.65 12.87
CA TYR A 35 -13.24 1.39 12.27
C TYR A 35 -13.91 0.11 12.80
N GLY A 36 -13.30 -0.58 13.78
CA GLY A 36 -13.86 -1.82 14.35
C GLY A 36 -13.93 -3.00 13.37
N ILE A 37 -13.12 -2.99 12.31
CA ILE A 37 -13.14 -4.01 11.25
C ILE A 37 -12.13 -5.12 11.57
N PRO A 38 -12.51 -6.41 11.48
CA PRO A 38 -11.54 -7.49 11.62
C PRO A 38 -10.37 -7.34 10.63
N LYS A 39 -9.13 -7.46 11.12
CA LYS A 39 -7.92 -7.25 10.31
C LYS A 39 -7.93 -8.05 9.00
N GLY A 40 -8.30 -9.33 9.07
CA GLY A 40 -8.40 -10.20 7.89
C GLY A 40 -9.43 -9.70 6.87
N THR A 41 -10.56 -9.18 7.33
CA THR A 41 -11.58 -8.59 6.47
C THR A 41 -11.05 -7.36 5.74
N LEU A 42 -10.42 -6.41 6.44
CA LEU A 42 -9.83 -5.24 5.78
C LEU A 42 -8.72 -5.65 4.80
N TYR A 43 -7.89 -6.62 5.19
CA TYR A 43 -6.80 -7.14 4.36
C TYR A 43 -7.31 -7.76 3.06
N ASP A 44 -8.35 -8.59 3.13
CA ASP A 44 -8.94 -9.25 1.97
C ASP A 44 -9.64 -8.27 1.03
N ASN A 45 -10.29 -7.23 1.56
CA ASN A 45 -10.92 -6.21 0.73
C ASN A 45 -9.88 -5.36 -0.02
N ILE A 46 -8.73 -5.09 0.59
CA ILE A 46 -7.66 -4.31 -0.07
C ILE A 46 -6.87 -5.19 -1.04
N LEU A 47 -6.43 -6.38 -0.63
CA LEU A 47 -5.43 -7.18 -1.34
C LEU A 47 -6.01 -8.37 -2.10
N GLY A 48 -7.28 -8.71 -1.88
CA GLY A 48 -7.89 -9.94 -2.37
C GLY A 48 -7.62 -11.12 -1.44
N LYS A 49 -8.44 -12.18 -1.59
CA LYS A 49 -8.41 -13.38 -0.72
C LYS A 49 -7.25 -14.33 -1.03
N SER A 50 -6.76 -14.34 -2.27
CA SER A 50 -5.75 -15.29 -2.73
C SER A 50 -4.87 -14.66 -3.82
N LYS A 51 -3.77 -15.35 -4.18
CA LYS A 51 -2.89 -14.97 -5.30
C LYS A 51 -2.36 -13.52 -5.26
N ARG A 52 -2.19 -12.95 -4.06
CA ARG A 52 -1.81 -11.54 -3.84
C ARG A 52 -0.48 -11.13 -4.49
N MET A 53 0.41 -12.09 -4.79
CA MET A 53 1.70 -11.84 -5.45
C MET A 53 1.60 -11.78 -6.99
N MET A 54 0.54 -12.32 -7.60
CA MET A 54 0.36 -12.35 -9.07
C MET A 54 0.38 -10.97 -9.70
N ILE A 55 0.00 -9.93 -8.94
CA ILE A 55 0.03 -8.53 -9.39
C ILE A 55 1.42 -8.08 -9.84
N LEU A 56 2.50 -8.71 -9.36
CA LEU A 56 3.87 -8.42 -9.82
C LEU A 56 4.09 -8.91 -11.26
N GLU A 57 3.53 -10.08 -11.60
CA GLU A 57 3.58 -10.64 -12.96
C GLU A 57 2.68 -9.86 -13.90
N GLU A 58 1.49 -9.47 -13.44
CA GLU A 58 0.55 -8.63 -14.20
C GLU A 58 1.16 -7.27 -14.57
N ALA A 59 1.92 -6.65 -13.65
CA ALA A 59 2.66 -5.42 -13.95
C ALA A 59 3.82 -5.65 -14.94
N GLY A 60 4.34 -6.88 -15.01
CA GLY A 60 5.29 -7.31 -16.04
C GLY A 60 6.58 -6.49 -16.09
N LEU A 61 7.11 -6.10 -14.93
CA LEU A 61 8.44 -5.48 -14.85
C LEU A 61 9.51 -6.53 -15.11
N ASN A 62 10.48 -6.21 -15.97
CA ASN A 62 11.66 -7.04 -16.14
C ASN A 62 12.66 -6.82 -15.00
N SER A 63 13.73 -7.63 -14.94
CA SER A 63 14.73 -7.57 -13.87
C SER A 63 15.44 -6.21 -13.76
N ILE A 64 15.65 -5.53 -14.89
CA ILE A 64 16.31 -4.20 -14.93
C ILE A 64 15.37 -3.14 -14.35
N GLU A 65 14.11 -3.14 -14.76
CA GLU A 65 13.07 -2.24 -14.24
C GLU A 65 12.84 -2.49 -12.74
N GLU A 66 12.72 -3.75 -12.33
CA GLU A 66 12.57 -4.13 -10.93
C GLU A 66 13.74 -3.65 -10.07
N LYS A 67 14.97 -3.82 -10.54
CA LYS A 67 16.18 -3.30 -9.87
C LYS A 67 16.15 -1.78 -9.76
N ALA A 68 15.78 -1.08 -10.84
CA ALA A 68 15.68 0.37 -10.84
C ALA A 68 14.64 0.88 -9.83
N VAL A 69 13.50 0.17 -9.65
CA VAL A 69 12.52 0.53 -8.62
C VAL A 69 13.07 0.29 -7.22
N LEU A 70 13.83 -0.79 -7.01
CA LEU A 70 14.45 -1.08 -5.73
C LEU A 70 15.49 0.00 -5.34
N GLU A 71 16.36 0.37 -6.28
CA GLU A 71 17.34 1.46 -6.15
C GLU A 71 16.67 2.81 -5.93
N PHE A 72 15.55 3.06 -6.62
CA PHE A 72 14.76 4.25 -6.37
C PHE A 72 14.19 4.25 -4.95
N CYS A 73 13.60 3.15 -4.48
CA CYS A 73 12.92 3.09 -3.19
C CYS A 73 13.87 3.15 -2.00
N CYS A 74 15.01 2.48 -2.09
CA CYS A 74 15.92 2.19 -0.99
C CYS A 74 17.36 2.51 -1.42
N ASP A 75 18.14 3.13 -0.54
CA ASP A 75 19.59 3.18 -0.73
C ASP A 75 20.17 1.78 -0.45
N ILE A 76 20.25 0.98 -1.51
CA ILE A 76 20.77 -0.39 -1.45
C ILE A 76 22.29 -0.45 -1.34
N THR A 77 22.98 0.68 -1.53
CA THR A 77 24.46 0.74 -1.50
C THR A 77 24.99 0.83 -0.08
N VAL A 78 24.25 1.49 0.81
CA VAL A 78 24.65 1.72 2.21
C VAL A 78 24.19 0.58 3.13
N SER A 79 23.02 -0.03 2.89
CA SER A 79 22.52 -1.12 3.74
C SER A 79 21.68 -2.13 2.96
N PRO A 80 22.30 -3.19 2.38
CA PRO A 80 21.59 -4.15 1.53
C PRO A 80 20.50 -4.94 2.28
N TYR A 81 20.62 -5.04 3.62
CA TYR A 81 19.71 -5.79 4.49
C TYR A 81 18.68 -4.92 5.23
N ASN A 82 18.87 -3.60 5.31
CA ASN A 82 17.95 -2.68 5.99
C ASN A 82 17.18 -1.82 4.97
N ARG A 83 16.34 -2.48 4.17
CA ARG A 83 15.60 -1.82 3.09
C ARG A 83 14.40 -1.08 3.65
N ARG A 84 14.54 0.24 3.76
CA ARG A 84 13.48 1.14 4.21
C ARG A 84 13.26 2.23 3.20
N THR A 85 12.02 2.67 3.07
CA THR A 85 11.69 3.79 2.19
C THR A 85 10.85 4.85 2.89
N LYS A 86 11.21 6.11 2.67
CA LYS A 86 10.42 7.29 3.04
C LYS A 86 9.62 7.84 1.84
N LYS A 87 9.64 7.16 0.68
CA LYS A 87 8.90 7.61 -0.49
C LYS A 87 7.41 7.29 -0.36
N SER A 88 6.57 8.20 -0.82
CA SER A 88 5.14 7.98 -0.93
C SER A 88 4.82 6.95 -2.00
N LEU A 89 3.68 6.26 -1.84
CA LEU A 89 3.12 5.34 -2.82
C LEU A 89 2.99 6.03 -4.16
N ASN A 90 2.42 7.24 -4.19
CA ASN A 90 2.25 8.01 -5.42
C ASN A 90 3.60 8.25 -6.14
N SER A 91 4.66 8.59 -5.39
CA SER A 91 6.00 8.78 -5.96
C SER A 91 6.55 7.48 -6.57
N VAL A 92 6.36 6.34 -5.90
CA VAL A 92 6.79 5.03 -6.40
C VAL A 92 5.99 4.61 -7.62
N LEU A 93 4.65 4.70 -7.59
CA LEU A 93 3.80 4.32 -8.73
C LEU A 93 4.12 5.16 -9.97
N ASN A 94 4.27 6.48 -9.82
CA ASN A 94 4.67 7.35 -10.92
C ASN A 94 6.04 6.96 -11.51
N PHE A 95 6.98 6.53 -10.67
CA PHE A 95 8.27 6.04 -11.16
C PHE A 95 8.12 4.75 -11.96
N VAL A 96 7.35 3.78 -11.46
CA VAL A 96 7.07 2.50 -12.13
C VAL A 96 6.36 2.72 -13.47
N GLU A 97 5.32 3.56 -13.50
CA GLU A 97 4.59 3.85 -14.73
C GLU A 97 5.48 4.49 -15.79
N ARG A 98 6.33 5.45 -15.42
CA ARG A 98 7.29 6.04 -16.38
C ARG A 98 8.29 5.03 -16.93
N LEU A 99 8.72 4.06 -16.12
CA LEU A 99 9.59 2.99 -16.60
C LEU A 99 8.85 2.12 -17.61
N LYS A 100 7.64 1.67 -17.24
CA LYS A 100 6.86 0.72 -18.04
C LYS A 100 6.31 1.32 -19.34
N ARG A 101 5.94 2.61 -19.33
CA ARG A 101 5.49 3.35 -20.52
C ARG A 101 6.49 3.43 -21.66
N LYS A 102 7.76 3.12 -21.42
CA LYS A 102 8.77 2.98 -22.48
C LYS A 102 8.51 1.77 -23.40
N ARG A 103 7.84 0.73 -22.89
CA ARG A 103 7.49 -0.50 -23.63
C ARG A 103 5.99 -0.67 -23.84
N ASP A 104 5.19 -0.07 -22.97
CA ASP A 104 3.74 -0.16 -22.95
C ASP A 104 3.14 1.22 -22.65
N PRO A 105 2.96 2.09 -23.67
CA PRO A 105 2.60 3.50 -23.49
C PRO A 105 1.32 3.76 -22.70
N ASP A 106 0.37 2.81 -22.73
CA ASP A 106 -0.92 2.92 -22.07
C ASP A 106 -0.92 2.39 -20.63
N PHE A 107 0.23 1.91 -20.15
CA PHE A 107 0.35 1.36 -18.80
C PHE A 107 0.02 2.40 -17.71
N LEU A 108 -0.90 2.03 -16.83
CA LEU A 108 -1.36 2.82 -15.70
C LEU A 108 -1.86 1.90 -14.58
N PHE A 109 -1.56 2.23 -13.32
CA PHE A 109 -2.24 1.59 -12.21
C PHE A 109 -3.63 2.21 -11.98
N THR A 110 -4.66 1.38 -11.91
CA THR A 110 -6.05 1.80 -11.69
C THR A 110 -6.64 1.23 -10.40
N GLY A 111 -7.43 2.03 -9.68
CA GLY A 111 -8.08 1.60 -8.45
C GLY A 111 -7.05 1.10 -7.42
N LEU A 112 -7.24 -0.13 -6.93
CA LEU A 112 -6.36 -0.73 -5.92
C LEU A 112 -5.09 -1.40 -6.50
N SER A 113 -4.94 -1.51 -7.83
CA SER A 113 -3.85 -2.30 -8.42
C SER A 113 -2.48 -1.74 -8.05
N GLY A 114 -2.31 -0.42 -8.00
CA GLY A 114 -1.06 0.22 -7.57
C GLY A 114 -0.70 -0.09 -6.11
N PHE A 115 -1.67 0.02 -5.20
CA PHE A 115 -1.43 -0.34 -3.80
C PHE A 115 -1.12 -1.83 -3.63
N ARG A 116 -1.86 -2.71 -4.31
CA ARG A 116 -1.63 -4.17 -4.30
C ARG A 116 -0.24 -4.51 -4.80
N TRP A 117 0.15 -3.91 -5.92
CA TRP A 117 1.49 -4.05 -6.49
C TRP A 117 2.55 -3.60 -5.49
N TRP A 118 2.38 -2.42 -4.88
CA TRP A 118 3.33 -1.91 -3.89
C TRP A 118 3.46 -2.81 -2.66
N TRP A 119 2.33 -3.31 -2.15
CA TRP A 119 2.34 -4.28 -1.06
C TRP A 119 3.11 -5.55 -1.43
N ALA A 120 2.86 -6.11 -2.61
CA ALA A 120 3.55 -7.31 -3.08
C ALA A 120 5.05 -7.05 -3.31
N PHE A 121 5.39 -5.89 -3.83
CA PHE A 121 6.78 -5.47 -4.07
C PHE A 121 7.55 -5.33 -2.75
N CYS A 122 6.94 -4.66 -1.77
CA CYS A 122 7.53 -4.55 -0.43
C CYS A 122 7.73 -5.93 0.20
N LYS A 123 6.76 -6.84 0.03
CA LYS A 123 6.84 -8.20 0.55
C LYS A 123 7.95 -9.02 -0.14
N LYS A 124 8.06 -8.94 -1.46
CA LYS A 124 9.10 -9.66 -2.24
C LYS A 124 10.52 -9.20 -1.84
N HIS A 125 10.69 -7.92 -1.57
CA HIS A 125 12.01 -7.31 -1.31
C HIS A 125 12.29 -6.98 0.15
N SER A 126 11.42 -7.40 1.06
CA SER A 126 11.50 -7.10 2.50
C SER A 126 11.65 -5.60 2.80
N ILE A 127 10.92 -4.75 2.06
CA ILE A 127 10.96 -3.30 2.24
C ILE A 127 10.02 -2.88 3.37
N VAL A 128 10.55 -2.11 4.32
CA VAL A 128 9.75 -1.43 5.33
C VAL A 128 9.39 -0.03 4.84
N SER A 129 8.12 0.19 4.51
CA SER A 129 7.62 1.53 4.19
C SER A 129 7.41 2.34 5.47
N LEU A 130 8.13 3.45 5.55
CA LEU A 130 8.07 4.42 6.66
C LEU A 130 7.20 5.62 6.34
N TYR A 131 6.84 5.81 5.07
CA TYR A 131 6.06 6.97 4.65
C TYR A 131 4.66 6.94 5.24
N PHE A 132 4.22 8.11 5.68
CA PHE A 132 2.87 8.41 6.09
C PHE A 132 2.52 9.78 5.51
N SER A 133 1.26 9.96 5.10
CA SER A 133 0.78 11.29 4.75
C SER A 133 0.58 12.06 6.05
N ASP A 134 1.45 13.01 6.37
CA ASP A 134 1.25 13.98 7.45
C ASP A 134 0.08 14.89 7.06
N ALA A 135 -1.14 14.42 7.28
CA ALA A 135 -2.35 15.17 7.06
C ALA A 135 -3.24 15.05 8.29
N ASP A 136 -2.67 15.35 9.48
CA ASP A 136 -3.44 15.79 10.66
C ASP A 136 -2.58 16.35 11.83
N ASP A 137 -1.62 17.26 11.57
CA ASP A 137 -0.98 18.07 12.63
C ASP A 137 -1.55 19.51 12.69
N THR A 138 -2.81 19.72 12.27
CA THR A 138 -3.49 21.03 12.35
C THR A 138 -4.67 21.08 13.33
N TYR A 139 -4.81 20.09 14.23
CA TYR A 139 -5.81 20.11 15.31
C TYR A 139 -5.21 19.78 16.68
N ASN A 140 -4.08 20.38 17.05
CA ASN A 140 -3.68 20.36 18.46
C ASN A 140 -2.92 21.60 18.95
N GLU A 141 -3.28 22.77 18.43
CA GLU A 141 -2.84 24.04 19.02
C GLU A 141 -4.00 25.05 19.06
N SER A 142 -5.04 24.72 19.84
CA SER A 142 -5.94 25.71 20.43
C SER A 142 -6.96 25.04 21.35
N LEU A 143 -6.63 24.97 22.65
CA LEU A 143 -7.40 25.50 23.80
C LEU A 143 -7.13 24.68 25.09
N PRO A 144 -7.10 25.30 26.28
CA PRO A 144 -7.22 26.74 26.58
C PRO A 144 -5.87 27.46 26.70
#